data_AF-Q989P7-F1
#
_entry.id   AF-Q989P7-F1
#
_cell.length_a   1.000
_cell.length_b   1.000
_cell.length_c   1.000
_cell.angle_alpha   90.00
_cell.angle_beta   90.00
_cell.angle_gamma   90.00
#
_symmetry.space_group_name_H-M   'P 1'
#
loop_
_entity.id
_entity.type
_entity.pdbx_description
1 polymer ?
#
loop_
_entity_poly.entity_id
_entity_poly.type
_entity_poly.pdbx_seq_one_letter_code
_entity_poly.pdbx_strand_id
1 'polypeptide(L)'
;MRLLCAGFFLSAGTNGTLGVPLSLSKTPYRYTVLDQDISEALQQFGNNLNIRVNISAEVKGRIRGSMPDLPPREFLDRLANMYGLQWYYDGLVLYVSAAKESQTRMLVLTSIRFDTFKGALDKLEISDDRYVVRPAPGDGLVLVSGPPRFTALVEQTFNGLVAEAQGQPRVHETPTSESVLTLFRGSSTMVVRNGLPEAAYSSDVPQQDGVGGKPEPRQK
;
A
#
# COMPACT_ATOMS: atom_id res chain seq x y z
N MET A 1 60.56 12.39 3.59
CA MET A 1 59.72 11.18 3.50
C MET A 1 59.15 10.86 4.88
N ARG A 2 57.90 11.25 5.15
CA ARG A 2 57.07 10.69 6.23
C ARG A 2 55.61 10.90 5.84
N LEU A 3 55.01 9.77 5.47
CA LEU A 3 53.61 9.52 5.15
C LEU A 3 52.69 10.01 6.30
N LEU A 4 51.59 10.72 6.03
CA LEU A 4 50.27 10.25 5.56
C LEU A 4 49.43 9.67 6.71
N CYS A 5 48.33 10.35 7.02
CA CYS A 5 47.02 9.76 7.37
C CYS A 5 46.03 10.89 7.66
N ALA A 6 45.36 11.35 6.59
CA ALA A 6 44.16 12.16 6.69
C ALA A 6 43.01 11.24 7.11
N GLY A 7 42.56 11.35 8.36
CA GLY A 7 41.37 10.66 8.85
C GLY A 7 40.13 11.35 8.30
N PHE A 8 39.56 10.80 7.24
CA PHE A 8 38.25 11.18 6.72
C PHE A 8 37.19 10.62 7.67
N PHE A 9 36.70 11.47 8.59
CA PHE A 9 35.59 11.12 9.48
C PHE A 9 34.32 11.03 8.63
N LEU A 10 33.91 9.80 8.34
CA LEU A 10 32.70 9.48 7.61
C LEU A 10 31.49 9.93 8.43
N SER A 11 30.75 10.90 7.91
CA SER A 11 29.50 11.41 8.48
C SER A 11 28.52 10.26 8.69
N ALA A 12 28.10 10.04 9.93
CA ALA A 12 26.98 9.15 10.24
C ALA A 12 25.69 9.82 9.76
N GLY A 13 25.03 9.21 8.78
CA GLY A 13 23.71 9.64 8.33
C GLY A 13 22.73 9.58 9.50
N THR A 14 22.12 10.72 9.82
CA THR A 14 20.93 10.76 10.65
C THR A 14 19.78 10.16 9.83
N ASN A 15 19.47 8.89 10.09
CA ASN A 15 18.22 8.32 9.62
C ASN A 15 17.09 9.14 10.24
N GLY A 16 16.32 9.82 9.39
CA GLY A 16 15.12 10.52 9.81
C GLY A 16 14.15 9.52 10.42
N THR A 17 13.56 9.88 11.55
CA THR A 17 12.43 9.16 12.13
C THR A 17 11.29 9.26 11.13
N LEU A 18 10.95 8.17 10.44
CA LEU A 18 9.78 8.14 9.57
C LEU A 18 8.58 7.75 10.43
N GLY A 19 7.62 8.66 10.51
CA GLY A 19 6.41 8.65 11.32
C GLY A 19 6.07 10.05 11.81
N VAL A 20 4.79 10.39 11.97
CA VAL A 20 4.43 11.72 12.49
C VAL A 20 5.04 11.90 13.88
N PRO A 21 5.99 12.84 14.07
CA PRO A 21 6.61 12.99 15.37
C PRO A 21 5.54 13.53 16.33
N LEU A 22 5.23 12.73 17.35
CA LEU A 22 4.48 13.20 18.50
C LEU A 22 5.29 14.33 19.14
N SER A 23 4.91 15.58 18.84
CA SER A 23 5.67 16.78 19.17
C SER A 23 5.47 17.15 20.64
N LEU A 24 6.19 16.46 21.51
CA LEU A 24 6.13 16.65 22.95
C LEU A 24 7.17 17.66 23.43
N SER A 25 6.82 18.48 24.42
CA SER A 25 7.76 19.41 25.06
C SER A 25 8.91 18.67 25.73
N LYS A 26 10.12 19.24 25.72
CA LYS A 26 11.28 18.67 26.42
C LYS A 26 11.31 18.97 27.93
N THR A 27 10.41 19.82 28.42
CA THR A 27 10.29 20.17 29.84
C THR A 27 9.80 18.97 30.65
N PRO A 28 10.34 18.73 31.87
CA PRO A 28 9.88 17.61 32.70
C PRO A 28 8.37 17.66 32.96
N TYR A 29 7.70 16.53 32.76
CA TYR A 29 6.29 16.33 33.06
C TYR A 29 6.16 15.82 34.49
N ARG A 30 5.76 16.70 35.42
CA ARG A 30 5.53 16.33 36.82
C ARG A 30 4.15 15.70 36.97
N TYR A 31 4.13 14.44 37.39
CA TYR A 31 2.91 13.69 37.58
C TYR A 31 2.94 12.91 38.90
N THR A 32 2.12 13.35 39.86
CA THR A 32 2.02 12.71 41.19
C THR A 32 0.70 11.97 41.30
N VAL A 33 0.79 10.64 41.45
CA VAL A 33 -0.38 9.76 41.64
C VAL A 33 -0.25 9.04 42.96
N LEU A 34 -1.35 8.94 43.69
CA LEU A 34 -1.44 8.11 44.89
C LEU A 34 -1.90 6.69 44.51
N ASP A 35 -3.05 6.59 43.84
CA ASP A 35 -3.63 5.36 43.27
C ASP A 35 -4.66 5.73 42.18
N GLN A 36 -4.36 5.45 40.91
CA GLN A 36 -5.21 5.86 39.77
C GLN A 36 -5.24 4.79 38.68
N ASP A 37 -6.34 4.70 37.93
CA ASP A 37 -6.39 3.83 36.75
C ASP A 37 -5.45 4.34 35.65
N ILE A 38 -4.74 3.42 34.98
CA ILE A 38 -3.79 3.77 33.92
C ILE A 38 -4.49 4.48 32.75
N SER A 39 -5.73 4.12 32.44
CA SER A 39 -6.49 4.75 31.36
C SER A 39 -6.79 6.22 31.68
N GLU A 40 -7.19 6.51 32.92
CA GLU A 40 -7.40 7.89 33.39
C GLU A 40 -6.11 8.71 33.36
N ALA A 41 -4.99 8.10 33.77
CA ALA A 41 -3.70 8.76 33.75
C ALA A 41 -3.23 9.11 32.32
N LEU A 42 -3.44 8.19 31.37
CA LEU A 42 -3.16 8.43 29.95
C LEU A 42 -4.08 9.49 29.34
N GLN A 43 -5.36 9.54 29.76
CA GLN A 43 -6.27 10.62 29.36
C GLN A 43 -5.79 11.97 29.88
N GLN A 44 -5.39 12.05 31.16
CA GLN A 44 -4.85 13.27 31.74
C GLN A 44 -3.54 13.71 31.08
N PHE A 45 -2.66 12.76 30.78
CA PHE A 45 -1.45 13.02 29.98
C PHE A 45 -1.78 13.68 28.64
N GLY A 46 -2.77 13.13 27.91
CA GLY A 46 -3.28 13.72 26.68
C GLY A 46 -3.79 15.14 26.87
N ASN A 47 -4.69 15.34 27.83
CA ASN A 47 -5.30 16.64 28.12
C ASN A 47 -4.26 17.70 28.49
N ASN A 48 -3.30 17.37 29.34
CA ASN A 48 -2.24 18.28 29.79
C ASN A 48 -1.32 18.71 28.63
N LEU A 49 -1.17 17.86 27.61
CA LEU A 49 -0.33 18.11 26.45
C LEU A 49 -1.15 18.57 25.22
N ASN A 50 -2.46 18.76 25.38
CA ASN A 50 -3.40 19.07 24.30
C ASN A 50 -3.38 18.04 23.14
N ILE A 51 -3.23 16.77 23.48
CA ILE A 51 -3.22 15.64 22.53
C ILE A 51 -4.46 14.79 22.77
N ARG A 52 -5.21 14.51 21.71
CA ARG A 52 -6.34 13.58 21.79
C ARG A 52 -5.81 12.16 21.99
N VAL A 53 -6.39 11.43 22.94
CA VAL A 53 -5.98 10.06 23.25
C VAL A 53 -7.16 9.11 23.06
N ASN A 54 -6.93 8.02 22.35
CA ASN A 54 -7.85 6.89 22.24
C ASN A 54 -7.22 5.69 22.94
N ILE A 55 -7.93 5.11 23.91
CA ILE A 55 -7.41 4.03 24.75
C ILE A 55 -8.28 2.80 24.54
N SER A 56 -7.67 1.67 24.20
CA SER A 56 -8.38 0.40 24.09
C SER A 56 -8.99 -0.02 25.43
N ALA A 57 -10.15 -0.65 25.38
CA ALA A 57 -10.80 -1.22 26.56
C ALA A 57 -9.95 -2.30 27.26
N GLU A 58 -9.01 -2.92 26.53
CA GLU A 58 -8.09 -3.94 27.04
C GLU A 58 -6.91 -3.37 27.83
N VAL A 59 -6.73 -2.04 27.83
CA VAL A 59 -5.75 -1.35 28.68
C VAL A 59 -6.25 -1.38 30.12
N LYS A 60 -5.59 -2.18 30.97
CA LYS A 60 -5.92 -2.37 32.38
C LYS A 60 -4.68 -2.19 33.24
N GLY A 61 -4.85 -1.60 34.42
CA GLY A 61 -3.77 -1.43 35.38
C GLY A 61 -4.01 -0.27 36.32
N ARG A 62 -3.28 -0.25 37.43
CA ARG A 62 -3.31 0.87 38.38
C ARG A 62 -1.90 1.41 38.60
N ILE A 63 -1.77 2.72 38.56
CA ILE A 63 -0.57 3.45 38.92
C ILE A 63 -0.58 3.67 40.43
N ARG A 64 0.49 3.26 41.09
CA ARG A 64 0.71 3.48 42.52
C ARG A 64 2.04 4.18 42.73
N GLY A 65 2.02 5.18 43.61
CA GLY A 65 3.19 5.98 43.93
C GLY A 65 3.53 7.04 42.88
N SER A 66 4.60 7.79 43.15
CA SER A 66 5.00 8.89 42.28
C SER A 66 5.75 8.39 41.05
N MET A 67 5.50 9.04 39.91
CA MET A 67 6.37 8.91 38.74
C MET A 67 7.56 9.87 38.87
N PRO A 68 8.74 9.49 38.34
CA PRO A 68 9.86 10.40 38.23
C PRO A 68 9.54 11.56 37.27
N ASP A 69 10.14 12.73 37.52
CA ASP A 69 10.04 13.89 36.63
C ASP A 69 10.78 13.56 35.31
N LEU A 70 10.04 13.07 34.31
CA LEU A 70 10.55 12.66 33.00
C LEU A 70 10.00 13.55 31.89
N PRO A 71 10.73 13.71 30.76
CA PRO A 71 10.12 14.24 29.54
C PRO A 71 8.85 13.44 29.16
N PRO A 72 7.79 14.09 28.66
CA PRO A 72 6.53 13.44 28.32
C PRO A 72 6.66 12.16 27.48
N ARG A 73 7.61 12.12 26.54
CA ARG A 73 7.87 10.93 25.72
C ARG A 73 8.37 9.76 26.56
N GLU A 74 9.39 10.01 27.36
CA GLU A 74 9.97 8.99 28.25
C GLU A 74 8.97 8.53 29.32
N PHE A 75 8.11 9.44 29.78
CA PHE A 75 6.98 9.12 30.65
C PHE A 75 6.02 8.13 29.99
N LEU A 76 5.58 8.40 28.76
CA LEU A 76 4.70 7.51 28.00
C LEU A 76 5.36 6.16 27.72
N ASP A 77 6.63 6.16 27.31
CA ASP A 77 7.38 4.93 27.03
C ASP A 77 7.58 4.10 28.32
N ARG A 78 7.81 4.75 29.46
CA ARG A 78 7.87 4.06 30.77
C ARG A 78 6.53 3.43 31.14
N LEU A 79 5.42 4.16 31.00
CA LEU A 79 4.08 3.60 31.24
C LEU A 79 3.81 2.40 30.33
N ALA A 80 4.14 2.53 29.05
CA ALA A 80 3.96 1.45 28.09
C ALA A 80 4.75 0.19 28.49
N ASN A 81 6.01 0.35 28.89
CA ASN A 81 6.83 -0.77 29.34
C ASN A 81 6.33 -1.41 30.65
N MET A 82 5.90 -0.60 31.63
CA MET A 82 5.45 -1.11 32.94
C MET A 82 4.14 -1.88 32.86
N TYR A 83 3.20 -1.43 32.01
CA TYR A 83 1.86 -2.00 31.92
C TYR A 83 1.65 -2.90 30.68
N GLY A 84 2.72 -3.17 29.92
CA GLY A 84 2.65 -4.00 28.71
C GLY A 84 1.73 -3.39 27.66
N LEU A 85 1.93 -2.11 27.35
CA LEU A 85 1.17 -1.36 26.36
C LEU A 85 2.02 -1.09 25.11
N GLN A 86 1.33 -0.79 24.01
CA GLN A 86 1.89 -0.19 22.81
C GLN A 86 1.11 1.07 22.51
N TRP A 87 1.76 2.06 21.89
CA TRP A 87 1.09 3.29 21.51
C TRP A 87 1.53 3.74 20.12
N TYR A 88 0.59 4.28 19.34
CA TYR A 88 0.84 4.77 17.99
C TYR A 88 0.13 6.10 17.79
N TYR A 89 0.84 7.08 17.23
CA TYR A 89 0.30 8.39 16.91
C TYR A 89 0.12 8.50 15.40
N ASP A 90 -1.11 8.75 14.95
CA ASP A 90 -1.42 8.86 13.52
C ASP A 90 -1.37 10.30 12.99
N GLY A 91 -0.78 11.21 13.77
CA GLY A 91 -0.74 12.65 13.47
C GLY A 91 -1.89 13.46 14.05
N LEU A 92 -2.96 12.81 14.51
CA LEU A 92 -4.12 13.48 15.10
C LEU A 92 -4.47 12.95 16.49
N VAL A 93 -4.38 11.63 16.67
CA VAL A 93 -4.79 10.95 17.90
C VAL A 93 -3.70 9.98 18.33
N LEU A 94 -3.40 9.99 19.63
CA LEU A 94 -2.54 9.01 20.27
C LEU A 94 -3.39 7.78 20.62
N TYR A 95 -3.16 6.68 19.94
CA TYR A 95 -3.80 5.40 20.24
C TYR A 95 -2.94 4.62 21.20
N VAL A 96 -3.54 4.11 22.27
CA VAL A 96 -2.88 3.23 23.24
C VAL A 96 -3.65 1.92 23.32
N SER A 97 -2.94 0.82 23.11
CA SER A 97 -3.46 -0.55 23.17
C SER A 97 -2.61 -1.41 24.11
N ALA A 98 -3.18 -2.48 24.64
CA ALA A 98 -2.39 -3.51 25.30
C ALA A 98 -1.49 -4.22 24.27
N ALA A 99 -0.29 -4.63 24.66
CA ALA A 99 0.67 -5.30 23.77
C ALA A 99 0.12 -6.63 23.22
N LYS A 100 -0.77 -7.29 23.96
CA LYS A 100 -1.49 -8.50 23.51
C LYS A 100 -2.43 -8.25 22.33
N GLU A 101 -2.78 -6.99 22.05
CA GLU A 101 -3.60 -6.59 20.90
C GLU A 101 -2.76 -6.39 19.63
N SER A 102 -1.43 -6.54 19.71
CA SER A 102 -0.55 -6.48 18.54
C SER A 102 -1.03 -7.46 17.47
N GLN A 103 -1.14 -6.98 16.24
CA GLN A 103 -1.60 -7.77 15.10
C GLN A 103 -0.46 -7.98 14.12
N THR A 104 -0.42 -9.17 13.55
CA THR A 104 0.49 -9.52 12.45
C THR A 104 -0.33 -9.81 11.21
N ARG A 105 0.01 -9.17 10.09
CA ARG A 105 -0.65 -9.31 8.79
C ARG A 105 0.37 -9.64 7.72
N MET A 106 -0.06 -10.43 6.74
CA MET A 106 0.72 -10.74 5.56
C MET A 106 -0.03 -10.21 4.34
N LEU A 107 0.59 -9.29 3.62
CA LEU A 107 0.01 -8.61 2.46
C LEU A 107 0.68 -9.14 1.19
N VAL A 108 -0.12 -9.54 0.21
CA VAL A 108 0.38 -10.07 -1.07
C VAL A 108 0.49 -8.95 -2.09
N LEU A 109 1.71 -8.65 -2.53
CA LEU A 109 2.01 -7.61 -3.50
C LEU A 109 1.88 -8.16 -4.92
N THR A 110 0.64 -8.31 -5.43
CA THR A 110 0.39 -8.85 -6.78
C THR A 110 0.46 -7.79 -7.87
N SER A 111 -0.06 -6.59 -7.58
CA SER A 111 -0.25 -5.52 -8.57
C SER A 111 0.57 -4.27 -8.28
N ILE A 112 1.28 -4.25 -7.14
CA ILE A 112 2.06 -3.11 -6.67
C ILE A 112 3.43 -3.61 -6.19
N ARG A 113 4.48 -2.80 -6.35
CA ARG A 113 5.82 -3.11 -5.85
C ARG A 113 5.98 -2.70 -4.39
N PHE A 114 6.87 -3.39 -3.67
CA PHE A 114 7.19 -3.04 -2.27
C PHE A 114 7.66 -1.60 -2.13
N ASP A 115 8.55 -1.11 -3.01
CA ASP A 115 9.06 0.26 -2.95
C ASP A 115 7.95 1.31 -3.05
N THR A 116 6.96 1.07 -3.94
CA THR A 116 5.79 1.96 -4.09
C THR A 116 4.94 1.95 -2.83
N PHE A 117 4.70 0.78 -2.26
CA PHE A 117 3.95 0.63 -1.03
C PHE A 117 4.65 1.31 0.16
N LYS A 118 5.93 1.01 0.40
CA LYS A 118 6.73 1.62 1.46
C LYS A 118 6.83 3.14 1.29
N GLY A 119 7.06 3.61 0.07
CA GLY A 119 7.10 5.04 -0.24
C GLY A 119 5.76 5.75 0.03
N ALA A 120 4.62 5.09 -0.18
CA ALA A 120 3.32 5.64 0.18
C ALA A 120 3.14 5.73 1.70
N LEU A 121 3.52 4.68 2.45
CA LEU A 121 3.48 4.71 3.91
C LEU A 121 4.34 5.83 4.49
N ASP A 122 5.52 6.06 3.91
CA ASP A 122 6.43 7.14 4.33
C ASP A 122 5.87 8.52 4.03
N LYS A 123 5.32 8.73 2.83
CA LYS A 123 4.71 10.00 2.41
C LYS A 123 3.46 10.36 3.22
N LEU A 124 2.72 9.36 3.68
CA LEU A 124 1.56 9.53 4.55
C LEU A 124 1.95 9.59 6.03
N GLU A 125 3.25 9.54 6.34
CA GLU A 125 3.79 9.54 7.71
C GLU A 125 3.22 8.41 8.60
N ILE A 126 2.81 7.30 7.97
CA ILE A 126 2.24 6.12 8.63
C ILE A 126 3.33 5.23 9.23
N SER A 127 4.47 5.13 8.54
CA SER A 127 5.62 4.34 8.98
C SER A 127 6.03 4.72 10.41
N ASP A 128 6.48 3.76 11.19
CA ASP A 128 7.05 3.99 12.52
C ASP A 128 8.10 2.92 12.78
N ASP A 129 9.33 3.33 13.11
CA ASP A 129 10.47 2.43 13.26
C ASP A 129 10.30 1.40 14.39
N ARG A 130 9.35 1.62 15.31
CA ARG A 130 9.02 0.67 16.39
C ARG A 130 8.24 -0.54 15.88
N TYR A 131 7.67 -0.46 14.68
CA TYR A 131 6.80 -1.49 14.12
C TYR A 131 7.36 -2.08 12.84
N VAL A 132 6.96 -3.32 12.55
CA VAL A 132 7.55 -4.09 11.45
C VAL A 132 6.75 -3.87 10.18
N VAL A 133 7.43 -3.45 9.12
CA VAL A 133 6.99 -3.53 7.72
C VAL A 133 8.15 -4.10 6.93
N ARG A 134 8.13 -5.41 6.68
CA ARG A 134 9.28 -6.12 6.09
C ARG A 134 8.85 -6.97 4.90
N PRO A 135 9.50 -6.83 3.72
CA PRO A 135 9.23 -7.70 2.59
C PRO A 135 9.78 -9.12 2.86
N ALA A 136 9.11 -10.13 2.33
CA ALA A 136 9.64 -11.49 2.24
C ALA A 136 10.67 -11.58 1.10
N PRO A 137 11.53 -12.62 1.07
CA PRO A 137 12.41 -12.86 -0.06
C PRO A 137 11.64 -12.90 -1.38
N GLY A 138 12.08 -12.11 -2.36
CA GLY A 138 11.41 -11.97 -3.66
C GLY A 138 10.32 -10.89 -3.73
N ASP A 139 10.13 -10.08 -2.67
CA ASP A 139 9.31 -8.87 -2.61
C ASP A 139 7.81 -9.01 -2.98
N GLY A 140 7.31 -10.24 -3.13
CA GLY A 140 5.90 -10.53 -3.44
C GLY A 140 4.98 -10.57 -2.21
N LEU A 141 5.55 -10.53 -1.00
CA LEU A 141 4.82 -10.57 0.27
C LEU A 141 5.43 -9.54 1.23
N VAL A 142 4.59 -8.92 2.06
CA VAL A 142 5.01 -8.03 3.14
C VAL A 142 4.44 -8.50 4.45
N LEU A 143 5.30 -8.67 5.45
CA LEU A 143 4.93 -8.88 6.83
C LEU A 143 4.78 -7.53 7.53
N VAL A 144 3.61 -7.30 8.11
CA VAL A 144 3.30 -6.13 8.92
C VAL A 144 3.01 -6.58 10.35
N SER A 145 3.62 -5.95 11.35
CA SER A 145 3.35 -6.26 12.75
C SER A 145 3.40 -5.00 13.61
N GLY A 146 2.33 -4.76 14.37
CA GLY A 146 2.22 -3.60 15.26
C GLY A 146 0.85 -3.48 15.93
N PRO A 147 0.57 -2.36 16.63
CA PRO A 147 -0.70 -2.13 17.31
C PRO A 147 -1.85 -2.02 16.29
N PRO A 148 -3.11 -2.27 16.70
CA PRO A 148 -4.25 -2.33 15.79
C PRO A 148 -4.40 -1.13 14.86
N ARG A 149 -4.20 0.09 15.37
CA ARG A 149 -4.33 1.32 14.57
C ARG A 149 -3.30 1.41 13.44
N PHE A 150 -2.05 1.09 13.75
CA PHE A 150 -0.96 1.09 12.77
C PHE A 150 -1.24 0.09 11.65
N THR A 151 -1.53 -1.16 12.03
CA THR A 151 -1.83 -2.23 11.08
C THR A 151 -3.03 -1.90 10.19
N ALA A 152 -4.09 -1.31 10.77
CA ALA A 152 -5.25 -0.87 10.01
C ALA A 152 -4.95 0.22 8.97
N LEU A 153 -4.10 1.20 9.31
CA LEU A 153 -3.65 2.21 8.33
C LEU A 153 -2.84 1.59 7.21
N VAL A 154 -1.92 0.69 7.55
CA VAL A 154 -1.08 -0.01 6.57
C VAL A 154 -1.95 -0.83 5.60
N GLU A 155 -2.93 -1.58 6.12
CA GLU A 155 -3.91 -2.32 5.30
C GLU A 155 -4.76 -1.39 4.42
N GLN A 156 -5.23 -0.26 4.96
CA GLN A 156 -6.02 0.71 4.21
C GLN A 156 -5.21 1.32 3.06
N THR A 157 -3.97 1.73 3.30
CA THR A 157 -3.08 2.26 2.26
C THR A 157 -2.78 1.21 1.21
N PHE A 158 -2.51 -0.03 1.61
CA PHE A 158 -2.31 -1.15 0.70
C PHE A 158 -3.51 -1.35 -0.23
N ASN A 159 -4.73 -1.42 0.32
CA ASN A 159 -5.95 -1.60 -0.45
C ASN A 159 -6.22 -0.43 -1.41
N GLY A 160 -5.94 0.81 -0.98
CA GLY A 160 -6.05 2.00 -1.83
C GLY A 160 -5.12 1.93 -3.05
N LEU A 161 -3.87 1.55 -2.85
CA LEU A 161 -2.89 1.41 -3.94
C LEU A 161 -3.24 0.27 -4.91
N VAL A 162 -3.76 -0.86 -4.40
CA VAL A 162 -4.23 -1.97 -5.24
C VAL A 162 -5.42 -1.52 -6.09
N ALA A 163 -6.37 -0.78 -5.51
CA ALA A 163 -7.52 -0.25 -6.24
C ALA A 163 -7.11 0.76 -7.33
N GLU A 164 -6.14 1.63 -7.04
CA GLU A 164 -5.56 2.56 -8.04
C GLU A 164 -4.94 1.78 -9.21
N ALA A 165 -4.08 0.80 -8.92
CA ALA A 165 -3.40 -0.01 -9.94
C ALA A 165 -4.36 -0.83 -10.83
N GLN A 166 -5.52 -1.23 -10.30
CA GLN A 166 -6.57 -1.93 -11.06
C GLN A 166 -7.51 -0.98 -11.81
N GLY A 167 -7.69 0.23 -11.30
CA GLY A 167 -8.56 1.26 -11.86
C GLY A 167 -7.91 2.07 -12.98
N GLN A 168 -6.57 2.08 -13.10
CA GLN A 168 -5.91 2.59 -14.30
C GLN A 168 -6.34 1.72 -15.50
N PRO A 169 -7.03 2.28 -16.53
CA PRO A 169 -7.04 1.61 -17.82
C PRO A 169 -5.57 1.45 -18.20
N ARG A 170 -5.11 0.20 -18.29
CA ARG A 170 -3.89 -0.08 -19.02
C ARG A 170 -4.10 0.60 -20.35
N VAL A 171 -3.34 1.66 -20.63
CA VAL A 171 -3.15 2.12 -21.99
C VAL A 171 -2.42 0.96 -22.64
N HIS A 172 -3.19 -0.05 -23.02
CA HIS A 172 -2.83 -0.89 -24.12
C HIS A 172 -2.59 0.13 -25.22
N GLU A 173 -1.32 0.32 -25.59
CA GLU A 173 -1.01 0.49 -26.99
C GLU A 173 -1.85 -0.57 -27.68
N THR A 174 -2.98 -0.13 -28.23
CA THR A 174 -3.84 -0.97 -29.06
C THR A 174 -2.88 -1.69 -29.99
N PRO A 175 -2.79 -3.03 -29.96
CA PRO A 175 -2.15 -3.70 -31.10
C PRO A 175 -2.96 -3.19 -32.27
N THR A 176 -2.30 -2.54 -33.25
CA THR A 176 -2.89 -1.99 -34.46
C THR A 176 -4.05 -2.86 -34.90
N SER A 177 -5.24 -2.55 -34.41
CA SER A 177 -6.39 -3.42 -34.56
C SER A 177 -6.92 -2.93 -35.86
N GLU A 178 -6.57 -3.66 -36.92
CA GLU A 178 -7.14 -3.43 -38.23
C GLU A 178 -8.65 -3.31 -38.04
N SER A 179 -9.15 -2.09 -38.20
CA SER A 179 -10.57 -1.80 -38.02
C SER A 179 -11.23 -2.34 -39.28
N VAL A 180 -11.65 -3.59 -39.22
CA VAL A 180 -12.40 -4.26 -40.27
C VAL A 180 -13.88 -4.03 -39.98
N LEU A 181 -14.47 -3.05 -40.67
CA LEU A 181 -15.90 -2.80 -40.64
C LEU A 181 -16.54 -3.45 -41.87
N THR A 182 -17.30 -4.53 -41.64
CA THR A 182 -18.06 -5.19 -42.70
C THR A 182 -19.47 -4.61 -42.78
N LEU A 183 -19.78 -3.91 -43.87
CA LEU A 183 -21.08 -3.32 -44.15
C LEU A 183 -21.85 -4.23 -45.10
N PHE A 184 -23.04 -4.65 -44.70
CA PHE A 184 -23.95 -5.44 -45.53
C PHE A 184 -25.03 -4.54 -46.13
N ARG A 185 -25.09 -4.46 -47.46
CA ARG A 185 -26.15 -3.75 -48.19
C ARG A 185 -26.69 -4.63 -49.31
N GLY A 186 -27.86 -5.24 -49.11
CA GLY A 186 -28.46 -6.17 -50.08
C GLY A 186 -27.60 -7.43 -50.27
N SER A 187 -27.28 -7.77 -51.52
CA SER A 187 -26.39 -8.88 -51.89
C SER A 187 -24.89 -8.53 -51.88
N SER A 188 -24.53 -7.31 -51.48
CA SER A 188 -23.14 -6.85 -51.47
C SER A 188 -22.60 -6.73 -50.04
N THR A 189 -21.43 -7.34 -49.82
CA THR A 189 -20.65 -7.21 -48.58
C THR A 189 -19.46 -6.30 -48.88
N MET A 190 -19.35 -5.19 -48.15
CA MET A 190 -18.21 -4.28 -48.25
C MET A 190 -17.36 -4.42 -47.01
N VAL A 191 -16.08 -4.73 -47.20
CA VAL A 191 -15.10 -4.79 -46.11
C VAL A 191 -14.28 -3.51 -46.16
N VAL A 192 -14.38 -2.70 -45.12
CA VAL A 192 -13.56 -1.49 -44.97
C VAL A 192 -12.48 -1.81 -43.97
N ARG A 193 -11.22 -1.76 -44.40
CA ARG A 193 -10.05 -2.01 -43.56
C ARG A 193 -9.25 -0.72 -43.44
N ASN A 194 -9.07 -0.22 -42.21
CA ASN A 194 -8.26 0.98 -41.94
C ASN A 194 -8.73 2.22 -42.73
N GLY A 195 -10.04 2.36 -42.96
CA GLY A 195 -10.63 3.46 -43.71
C GLY A 195 -10.51 3.36 -45.23
N LEU A 196 -9.84 2.33 -45.75
CA LEU A 196 -9.78 2.04 -47.19
C LEU A 196 -10.82 0.98 -47.55
N PRO A 197 -11.72 1.25 -48.51
CA PRO A 197 -12.62 0.24 -49.03
C PRO A 197 -11.84 -0.84 -49.79
N GLU A 198 -11.93 -2.09 -49.33
CA GLU A 198 -11.40 -3.23 -50.06
C GLU A 198 -12.40 -3.59 -51.17
N ALA A 199 -11.93 -3.68 -52.42
CA ALA A 199 -12.80 -3.85 -53.58
C ALA A 199 -13.67 -5.12 -53.43
N ALA A 200 -14.98 -4.94 -53.61
CA ALA A 200 -15.96 -6.01 -53.44
C ALA A 200 -15.68 -7.19 -54.38
N TYR A 201 -15.50 -8.38 -53.82
CA TYR A 201 -15.56 -9.61 -54.59
C TYR A 201 -17.01 -9.83 -55.04
N SER A 202 -17.34 -9.40 -56.26
CA SER A 202 -18.55 -9.86 -56.94
C SER A 202 -18.30 -11.29 -57.38
N SER A 203 -18.98 -12.26 -56.75
CA SER A 203 -19.00 -13.63 -57.24
C SER A 203 -19.89 -13.70 -58.49
N ASP A 204 -19.39 -13.21 -59.63
CA ASP A 204 -19.95 -13.57 -60.93
C ASP A 204 -19.50 -15.01 -61.22
N VAL A 205 -20.38 -15.96 -60.90
CA VAL A 205 -20.25 -17.34 -61.38
C VAL A 205 -20.48 -17.31 -62.89
N PRO A 206 -19.51 -17.69 -63.74
CA PRO A 206 -19.78 -17.83 -65.17
C PRO A 206 -20.61 -19.09 -65.38
N GLN A 207 -21.83 -18.92 -65.88
CA GLN A 207 -22.64 -20.01 -66.43
C GLN A 207 -21.88 -20.58 -67.65
N GLN A 208 -21.22 -21.73 -67.50
CA GLN A 208 -20.60 -22.45 -68.61
C GLN A 208 -21.70 -23.11 -69.46
N ASP A 209 -21.98 -22.52 -70.62
CA ASP A 209 -22.56 -23.23 -71.75
C ASP A 209 -21.48 -24.13 -72.38
N GLY A 210 -21.69 -25.43 -72.33
CA GLY A 210 -20.78 -26.45 -72.86
C GLY A 210 -21.53 -27.60 -73.51
N VAL A 211 -21.86 -27.41 -74.78
CA VAL A 211 -22.41 -28.42 -75.71
C VAL A 211 -21.45 -29.62 -75.81
N GLY A 212 -21.90 -30.81 -75.37
CA GLY A 212 -21.17 -32.07 -75.51
C GLY A 212 -21.80 -32.97 -76.57
N GLY A 213 -21.27 -32.91 -77.79
CA GLY A 213 -21.56 -33.87 -78.86
C GLY A 213 -20.84 -35.20 -78.63
N LYS A 214 -21.59 -36.31 -78.76
CA LYS A 214 -21.07 -37.69 -78.93
C LYS A 214 -20.40 -37.81 -80.33
N PRO A 215 -19.39 -38.67 -80.53
CA PRO A 215 -19.66 -40.10 -80.77
C PRO A 215 -18.60 -41.08 -80.20
N GLU A 216 -18.94 -42.38 -80.23
CA GLU A 216 -18.11 -43.56 -79.87
C GLU A 216 -16.86 -43.73 -80.76
N PRO A 217 -15.92 -44.63 -80.39
CA PRO A 217 -15.99 -46.01 -80.91
C PRO A 217 -15.56 -47.17 -79.95
N ARG A 218 -16.29 -48.30 -80.13
CA ARG A 218 -15.98 -49.76 -80.07
C ARG A 218 -14.75 -50.34 -79.33
N GLN A 219 -15.03 -51.35 -78.50
CA GLN A 219 -14.59 -52.79 -78.52
C GLN A 219 -14.75 -53.32 -77.07
N LYS A 220 -15.30 -54.49 -76.75
CA LYS A 220 -15.48 -55.77 -77.45
C LYS A 220 -16.64 -56.52 -76.78
#